data_AF-A0A257RZN5-F1
#
_entry.id   AF-A0A257RZN5-F1
#
_cell.length_a   1.000
_cell.length_b   1.000
_cell.length_c   1.000
_cell.angle_alpha   90.00
_cell.angle_beta   90.00
_cell.angle_gamma   90.00
#
_symmetry.space_group_name_H-M   'P 1'
#
loop_
_entity.id
_entity.type
_entity.pdbx_description
1 polymer ?
#
loop_
_entity_poly.entity_id
_entity_poly.type
_entity_poly.pdbx_seq_one_letter_code
_entity_poly.pdbx_strand_id
1 'polypeptide(L)'
;AALAAPGGVFASNADAAMIAWPGDGVFNNPWSNNFATRDDHRMSQTLMGVLFANNDPRIPIYAQPTVNDTTVSALFPNYAGMPNGLTQATASVYFNDTSRPGVIFYPGATTYGTFGNGSGKSTPSYYMTYADVAFIEAEAANRSMGGLTPGQAAGFYTAGITSSMQQWGVAPGDVITYLAQPSVAYQGGLAGLTQIDLQRWVALYGDGGQAWALWRRTCVPNTVRPGPYAIINTVPRRFEYSITEYSVNANQVAAAVARQGPDVFQTSMWWDKATAAPTYTSGCGVRQ
;
A
#
# COMPACT_ATOMS: atom_id res chain seq x y z
N ALA A 1 22.16 12.17 9.13
CA ALA A 1 22.41 11.16 10.17
C ALA A 1 22.34 9.74 9.58
N ALA A 2 21.21 9.29 9.01
CA ALA A 2 21.12 7.95 8.41
C ALA A 2 21.99 7.76 7.14
N LEU A 3 21.94 8.68 6.17
CA LEU A 3 22.77 8.62 4.95
C LEU A 3 24.28 8.74 5.20
N ALA A 4 24.67 9.20 6.40
CA ALA A 4 26.06 9.34 6.82
C ALA A 4 26.45 8.26 7.84
N ALA A 5 25.57 7.30 8.13
CA ALA A 5 25.88 6.21 9.03
C ALA A 5 26.93 5.28 8.38
N PRO A 6 27.90 4.75 9.14
CA PRO A 6 28.97 3.91 8.58
C PRO A 6 28.49 2.67 7.81
N GLY A 7 27.31 2.12 8.17
CA GLY A 7 26.71 0.96 7.51
C GLY A 7 25.90 1.29 6.25
N GLY A 8 25.72 2.57 5.92
CA GLY A 8 24.88 3.00 4.80
C GLY A 8 23.39 2.71 5.00
N VAL A 9 22.67 2.70 3.88
CA VAL A 9 21.26 2.30 3.75
C VAL A 9 21.16 1.21 2.67
N PHE A 10 19.98 0.64 2.44
CA PHE A 10 19.77 -0.36 1.39
C PHE A 10 20.18 0.20 0.03
N ALA A 11 20.93 -0.58 -0.75
CA ALA A 11 21.41 -0.22 -2.08
C ALA A 11 20.73 -1.05 -3.19
N SER A 12 20.07 -2.17 -2.81
CA SER A 12 19.36 -3.02 -3.76
C SER A 12 18.27 -3.87 -3.09
N ASN A 13 17.46 -4.56 -3.88
CA ASN A 13 16.47 -5.52 -3.37
C ASN A 13 17.09 -6.67 -2.55
N ALA A 14 18.40 -6.92 -2.66
CA ALA A 14 19.09 -7.94 -1.85
C ALA A 14 19.20 -7.55 -0.36
N ASP A 15 19.06 -6.25 -0.05
CA ASP A 15 19.15 -5.74 1.33
C ASP A 15 17.79 -5.73 2.05
N ALA A 16 16.71 -6.19 1.39
CA ALA A 16 15.37 -6.09 1.93
C ALA A 16 15.22 -6.82 3.28
N ALA A 17 14.64 -6.13 4.26
CA ALA A 17 14.28 -6.73 5.54
C ALA A 17 12.95 -7.49 5.36
N MET A 18 13.00 -8.81 5.48
CA MET A 18 11.84 -9.68 5.26
C MET A 18 11.86 -10.94 6.13
N ILE A 19 10.66 -11.50 6.34
CA ILE A 19 10.50 -12.89 6.78
C ILE A 19 10.44 -13.76 5.54
N ALA A 20 11.39 -14.69 5.44
CA ALA A 20 11.32 -15.79 4.50
C ALA A 20 10.42 -16.89 5.07
N TRP A 21 9.46 -17.36 4.27
CA TRP A 21 8.58 -18.47 4.64
C TRP A 21 9.06 -19.75 3.95
N PRO A 22 9.31 -20.85 4.69
CA PRO A 22 9.69 -22.13 4.09
C PRO A 22 8.65 -22.67 3.09
N GLY A 23 7.36 -22.41 3.33
CA GLY A 23 6.28 -22.86 2.46
C GLY A 23 6.09 -24.39 2.45
N ASP A 24 6.52 -25.06 3.51
CA ASP A 24 6.56 -26.53 3.66
C ASP A 24 5.22 -27.16 4.09
N GLY A 25 4.16 -26.35 4.20
CA GLY A 25 2.85 -26.78 4.70
C GLY A 25 2.65 -26.54 6.20
N VAL A 26 3.71 -26.34 6.97
CA VAL A 26 3.67 -26.01 8.40
C VAL A 26 3.92 -24.51 8.59
N PHE A 27 5.00 -24.00 8.02
CA PHE A 27 5.40 -22.59 8.06
C PHE A 27 5.19 -21.92 6.71
N ASN A 28 3.91 -21.78 6.34
CA ASN A 28 3.53 -21.01 5.15
C ASN A 28 3.33 -19.53 5.49
N ASN A 29 3.44 -18.68 4.47
CA ASN A 29 2.98 -17.32 4.53
C ASN A 29 1.51 -17.25 5.04
N PRO A 30 1.21 -16.46 6.10
CA PRO A 30 -0.11 -16.37 6.70
C PRO A 30 -1.21 -15.91 5.74
N TRP A 31 -0.91 -15.02 4.79
CA TRP A 31 -1.88 -14.60 3.76
C TRP A 31 -2.22 -15.75 2.82
N SER A 32 -1.22 -16.51 2.38
CA SER A 32 -1.46 -17.69 1.55
C SER A 32 -2.29 -18.75 2.28
N ASN A 33 -2.08 -18.94 3.59
CA ASN A 33 -2.93 -19.80 4.41
C ASN A 33 -4.36 -19.24 4.52
N ASN A 34 -4.51 -17.93 4.70
CA ASN A 34 -5.82 -17.29 4.77
C ASN A 34 -6.61 -17.47 3.46
N PHE A 35 -5.95 -17.29 2.32
CA PHE A 35 -6.54 -17.52 1.00
C PHE A 35 -6.87 -18.98 0.72
N ALA A 36 -6.27 -19.95 1.42
CA ALA A 36 -6.59 -21.37 1.23
C ALA A 36 -8.06 -21.70 1.54
N THR A 37 -8.69 -20.98 2.47
CA THR A 37 -10.04 -21.28 2.95
C THR A 37 -11.04 -20.15 2.76
N ARG A 38 -10.59 -18.97 2.31
CA ARG A 38 -11.41 -17.77 2.18
C ARG A 38 -11.35 -17.17 0.78
N ASP A 39 -12.51 -17.09 0.11
CA ASP A 39 -12.66 -16.50 -1.22
C ASP A 39 -13.24 -15.07 -1.20
N ASP A 40 -13.33 -14.43 -0.04
CA ASP A 40 -13.97 -13.11 0.08
C ASP A 40 -12.99 -11.93 -0.07
N HIS A 41 -11.72 -12.21 -0.42
CA HIS A 41 -10.70 -11.18 -0.66
C HIS A 41 -10.79 -10.64 -2.08
N ARG A 42 -10.91 -9.32 -2.21
CA ARG A 42 -10.93 -8.63 -3.50
C ARG A 42 -10.01 -7.42 -3.50
N MET A 43 -9.48 -7.09 -4.67
CA MET A 43 -8.66 -5.90 -4.88
C MET A 43 -9.49 -4.65 -4.61
N SER A 44 -8.92 -3.68 -3.90
CA SER A 44 -9.57 -2.41 -3.63
C SER A 44 -9.83 -1.63 -4.92
N GLN A 45 -11.04 -1.08 -5.08
CA GLN A 45 -11.37 -0.17 -6.19
C GLN A 45 -10.43 1.04 -6.24
N THR A 46 -10.04 1.59 -5.08
CA THR A 46 -9.09 2.71 -5.02
C THR A 46 -7.72 2.32 -5.57
N LEU A 47 -7.16 1.18 -5.16
CA LEU A 47 -5.87 0.71 -5.65
C LEU A 47 -5.93 0.43 -7.15
N MET A 48 -6.94 -0.33 -7.60
CA MET A 48 -7.09 -0.66 -9.02
C MET A 48 -7.27 0.60 -9.87
N GLY A 49 -8.02 1.60 -9.40
CA GLY A 49 -8.17 2.88 -10.08
C GLY A 49 -6.84 3.64 -10.24
N VAL A 50 -5.98 3.65 -9.20
CA VAL A 50 -4.63 4.23 -9.29
C VAL A 50 -3.77 3.48 -10.32
N LEU A 51 -3.82 2.15 -10.33
CA LEU A 51 -3.04 1.33 -11.25
C LEU A 51 -3.50 1.53 -12.71
N PHE A 52 -4.82 1.53 -12.96
CA PHE A 52 -5.37 1.76 -14.30
C PHE A 52 -5.03 3.14 -14.83
N ALA A 53 -5.14 4.18 -13.99
CA ALA A 53 -4.80 5.54 -14.39
C ALA A 53 -3.33 5.72 -14.82
N ASN A 54 -2.46 4.80 -14.43
CA ASN A 54 -1.04 4.80 -14.77
C ASN A 54 -0.63 3.63 -15.68
N ASN A 55 -1.58 2.90 -16.26
CA ASN A 55 -1.33 1.69 -17.07
C ASN A 55 -0.29 0.75 -16.43
N ASP A 56 -0.47 0.47 -15.14
CA ASP A 56 0.60 -0.12 -14.32
C ASP A 56 0.81 -1.62 -14.59
N PRO A 57 2.02 -2.06 -15.00
CA PRO A 57 2.29 -3.46 -15.32
C PRO A 57 2.24 -4.38 -14.09
N ARG A 58 2.11 -3.83 -12.88
CA ARG A 58 1.90 -4.63 -11.65
C ARG A 58 0.48 -5.19 -11.54
N ILE A 59 -0.50 -4.72 -12.33
CA ILE A 59 -1.89 -5.21 -12.31
C ILE A 59 -1.99 -6.74 -12.40
N PRO A 60 -1.46 -7.41 -13.44
CA PRO A 60 -1.57 -8.87 -13.55
C PRO A 60 -0.77 -9.65 -12.49
N ILE A 61 0.08 -8.97 -11.71
CA ILE A 61 0.82 -9.57 -10.60
C ILE A 61 0.05 -9.40 -9.29
N TYR A 62 -0.53 -8.22 -9.07
CA TYR A 62 -1.27 -7.91 -7.84
C TYR A 62 -2.69 -8.44 -7.86
N ALA A 63 -3.26 -8.67 -9.03
CA ALA A 63 -4.65 -9.03 -9.23
C ALA A 63 -4.78 -10.25 -10.15
N GLN A 64 -5.90 -10.96 -10.02
CA GLN A 64 -6.33 -11.96 -10.99
C GLN A 64 -7.41 -11.38 -11.90
N PRO A 65 -7.59 -11.91 -13.12
CA PRO A 65 -8.74 -11.57 -13.93
C PRO A 65 -10.06 -11.85 -13.20
N THR A 66 -11.08 -11.03 -13.48
CA THR A 66 -12.46 -11.24 -13.06
C THR A 66 -13.05 -12.45 -13.77
N VAL A 67 -14.07 -13.06 -13.17
CA VAL A 67 -14.77 -14.21 -13.76
C VAL A 67 -15.63 -13.75 -14.94
N ASN A 68 -16.39 -12.69 -14.72
CA ASN A 68 -17.17 -12.02 -15.76
C ASN A 68 -16.33 -10.96 -16.46
N ASP A 69 -16.66 -10.65 -17.70
CA ASP A 69 -16.08 -9.49 -18.36
C ASP A 69 -16.62 -8.20 -17.74
N THR A 70 -15.71 -7.46 -17.13
CA THR A 70 -15.99 -6.18 -16.46
C THR A 70 -15.07 -5.09 -16.98
N THR A 71 -14.64 -5.19 -18.24
CA THR A 71 -13.60 -4.35 -18.83
C THR A 71 -13.74 -2.86 -18.46
N VAL A 72 -12.88 -2.43 -17.53
CA VAL A 72 -12.75 -1.02 -17.07
C VAL A 72 -11.57 -0.33 -17.77
N SER A 73 -10.56 -1.10 -18.18
CA SER A 73 -9.38 -0.63 -18.90
C SER A 73 -9.19 -1.43 -20.19
N ALA A 74 -8.96 -0.75 -21.31
CA ALA A 74 -8.67 -1.41 -22.58
C ALA A 74 -7.35 -2.18 -22.57
N LEU A 75 -6.35 -1.73 -21.79
CA LEU A 75 -5.06 -2.40 -21.66
C LEU A 75 -5.10 -3.58 -20.67
N PHE A 76 -6.02 -3.54 -19.71
CA PHE A 76 -6.21 -4.59 -18.71
C PHE A 76 -7.68 -5.02 -18.70
N PRO A 77 -8.15 -5.71 -19.76
CA PRO A 77 -9.51 -6.23 -19.80
C PRO A 77 -9.68 -7.27 -18.69
N ASN A 78 -10.88 -7.35 -18.12
CA ASN A 78 -11.21 -8.27 -17.03
C ASN A 78 -10.40 -8.06 -15.75
N TYR A 79 -10.03 -6.83 -15.41
CA TYR A 79 -9.54 -6.50 -14.07
C TYR A 79 -10.43 -5.41 -13.47
N ALA A 80 -10.81 -5.58 -12.21
CA ALA A 80 -11.65 -4.61 -11.52
C ALA A 80 -11.43 -4.68 -10.01
N GLY A 81 -11.61 -3.54 -9.34
CA GLY A 81 -11.58 -3.48 -7.89
C GLY A 81 -12.98 -3.39 -7.29
N MET A 82 -13.16 -3.91 -6.09
CA MET A 82 -14.40 -3.85 -5.33
C MET A 82 -14.45 -2.58 -4.47
N PRO A 83 -15.61 -1.90 -4.36
CA PRO A 83 -15.77 -0.81 -3.42
C PRO A 83 -15.37 -1.23 -2.00
N ASN A 84 -14.56 -0.41 -1.33
CA ASN A 84 -14.13 -0.68 0.03
C ASN A 84 -15.28 -0.45 1.02
N GLY A 85 -15.29 -1.18 2.14
CA GLY A 85 -16.25 -0.96 3.24
C GLY A 85 -17.70 -1.33 2.92
N LEU A 86 -17.90 -2.38 2.12
CA LEU A 86 -19.20 -3.02 1.91
C LEU A 86 -19.56 -3.96 3.06
N THR A 87 -20.86 -4.17 3.29
CA THR A 87 -21.33 -5.30 4.11
C THR A 87 -21.10 -6.61 3.36
N GLN A 88 -21.09 -7.75 4.07
CA GLN A 88 -20.93 -9.07 3.43
C GLN A 88 -22.01 -9.32 2.38
N ALA A 89 -23.28 -9.00 2.68
CA ALA A 89 -24.40 -9.21 1.76
C ALA A 89 -24.27 -8.36 0.48
N THR A 90 -23.74 -7.14 0.59
CA THR A 90 -23.51 -6.28 -0.58
C THR A 90 -22.22 -6.64 -1.32
N ALA A 91 -21.21 -7.16 -0.63
CA ALA A 91 -19.94 -7.55 -1.26
C ALA A 91 -20.09 -8.79 -2.14
N SER A 92 -20.93 -9.75 -1.77
CA SER A 92 -21.06 -11.04 -2.46
C SER A 92 -21.46 -10.91 -3.93
N VAL A 93 -22.22 -9.87 -4.30
CA VAL A 93 -22.65 -9.64 -5.70
C VAL A 93 -21.47 -9.28 -6.61
N TYR A 94 -20.38 -8.75 -6.06
CA TYR A 94 -19.19 -8.34 -6.81
C TYR A 94 -18.19 -9.47 -7.02
N PHE A 95 -18.40 -10.66 -6.45
CA PHE A 95 -17.35 -11.68 -6.38
C PHE A 95 -16.89 -12.23 -7.74
N ASN A 96 -17.78 -12.22 -8.73
CA ASN A 96 -17.44 -12.59 -10.11
C ASN A 96 -16.98 -11.39 -10.96
N ASP A 97 -17.27 -10.19 -10.50
CA ASP A 97 -17.06 -8.93 -11.23
C ASP A 97 -15.83 -8.15 -10.73
N THR A 98 -15.11 -8.70 -9.75
CA THR A 98 -13.95 -8.03 -9.13
C THR A 98 -12.80 -9.00 -8.93
N SER A 99 -11.59 -8.45 -9.06
CA SER A 99 -10.36 -9.22 -9.04
C SER A 99 -10.04 -9.72 -7.64
N ARG A 100 -9.59 -10.98 -7.58
CA ARG A 100 -8.87 -11.52 -6.40
C ARG A 100 -7.46 -10.93 -6.33
N PRO A 101 -6.78 -11.00 -5.17
CA PRO A 101 -5.33 -10.83 -5.11
C PRO A 101 -4.63 -11.79 -6.06
N GLY A 102 -3.49 -11.40 -6.62
CA GLY A 102 -2.78 -12.13 -7.67
C GLY A 102 -2.42 -13.56 -7.28
N VAL A 103 -2.31 -14.42 -8.30
CA VAL A 103 -2.05 -15.86 -8.12
C VAL A 103 -0.74 -16.17 -7.36
N ILE A 104 0.23 -15.24 -7.39
CA ILE A 104 1.51 -15.38 -6.68
C ILE A 104 1.36 -15.40 -5.15
N PHE A 105 0.21 -14.98 -4.62
CA PHE A 105 -0.08 -14.99 -3.19
C PHE A 105 -0.85 -16.23 -2.74
N TYR A 106 -1.25 -17.10 -3.67
CA TYR A 106 -2.12 -18.23 -3.39
C TYR A 106 -1.36 -19.56 -3.23
N PRO A 107 -1.92 -20.50 -2.45
CA PRO A 107 -1.29 -21.78 -2.13
C PRO A 107 -1.43 -22.84 -3.24
N GLY A 108 -2.01 -22.53 -4.40
CA GLY A 108 -2.45 -23.53 -5.36
C GLY A 108 -3.87 -24.00 -5.00
N ALA A 109 -4.00 -25.24 -4.53
CA ALA A 109 -5.30 -25.78 -4.12
C ALA A 109 -5.91 -24.99 -2.94
N THR A 110 -7.18 -24.60 -3.07
CA THR A 110 -8.01 -23.96 -2.05
C THR A 110 -9.31 -24.76 -1.86
N THR A 111 -10.11 -24.43 -0.84
CA THR A 111 -11.43 -25.08 -0.63
C THR A 111 -12.48 -24.73 -1.69
N TYR A 112 -12.18 -23.79 -2.57
CA TYR A 112 -13.10 -23.21 -3.55
C TYR A 112 -12.53 -23.16 -4.97
N GLY A 113 -11.39 -23.81 -5.22
CA GLY A 113 -10.77 -23.89 -6.54
C GLY A 113 -9.27 -24.12 -6.48
N THR A 114 -8.60 -23.87 -7.60
CA THR A 114 -7.13 -23.88 -7.68
C THR A 114 -6.67 -22.54 -8.21
N PHE A 115 -5.86 -21.84 -7.42
CA PHE A 115 -5.38 -20.50 -7.72
C PHE A 115 -3.87 -20.45 -7.44
N GLY A 116 -3.10 -20.06 -8.45
CA GLY A 116 -1.64 -20.14 -8.40
C GLY A 116 -1.11 -21.57 -8.40
N ASN A 117 0.16 -21.72 -8.05
CA ASN A 117 0.92 -22.96 -8.16
C ASN A 117 1.63 -23.35 -6.84
N GLY A 118 1.22 -22.73 -5.71
CA GLY A 118 1.85 -22.97 -4.41
C GLY A 118 2.93 -21.96 -4.02
N SER A 119 3.42 -21.13 -4.94
CA SER A 119 4.44 -20.10 -4.62
C SER A 119 4.01 -19.15 -3.51
N GLY A 120 2.70 -18.90 -3.35
CA GLY A 120 2.18 -18.07 -2.26
C GLY A 120 2.61 -18.54 -0.87
N LYS A 121 2.82 -19.84 -0.67
CA LYS A 121 3.24 -20.41 0.62
C LYS A 121 4.61 -19.93 1.05
N SER A 122 5.51 -19.65 0.11
CA SER A 122 6.89 -19.20 0.36
C SER A 122 7.12 -17.73 0.01
N THR A 123 6.11 -17.01 -0.52
CA THR A 123 6.20 -15.57 -0.77
C THR A 123 6.59 -14.84 0.52
N PRO A 124 7.68 -14.04 0.53
CA PRO A 124 8.17 -13.39 1.74
C PRO A 124 7.21 -12.31 2.25
N SER A 125 7.27 -12.03 3.55
CA SER A 125 6.65 -10.85 4.16
C SER A 125 7.69 -9.77 4.36
N TYR A 126 7.57 -8.67 3.62
CA TYR A 126 8.51 -7.54 3.70
C TYR A 126 8.15 -6.63 4.88
N TYR A 127 9.18 -6.16 5.58
CA TYR A 127 9.08 -5.09 6.58
C TYR A 127 9.62 -3.76 6.04
N MET A 128 10.69 -3.82 5.26
CA MET A 128 11.29 -2.68 4.58
C MET A 128 11.97 -3.15 3.31
N THR A 129 11.70 -2.46 2.20
CA THR A 129 12.24 -2.80 0.88
C THR A 129 13.18 -1.69 0.42
N TYR A 130 14.04 -1.99 -0.55
CA TYR A 130 14.85 -0.95 -1.19
C TYR A 130 13.98 0.09 -1.91
N ALA A 131 12.85 -0.32 -2.48
CA ALA A 131 11.89 0.62 -3.04
C ALA A 131 11.42 1.66 -2.01
N ASP A 132 11.11 1.22 -0.78
CA ASP A 132 10.71 2.12 0.31
C ASP A 132 11.84 3.11 0.67
N VAL A 133 13.08 2.63 0.79
CA VAL A 133 14.27 3.46 1.04
C VAL A 133 14.45 4.49 -0.08
N ALA A 134 14.45 4.05 -1.34
CA ALA A 134 14.63 4.93 -2.49
C ALA A 134 13.54 6.01 -2.57
N PHE A 135 12.29 5.70 -2.24
CA PHE A 135 11.24 6.73 -2.18
C PHE A 135 11.42 7.69 -0.99
N ILE A 136 11.92 7.23 0.16
CA ILE A 136 12.30 8.12 1.28
C ILE A 136 13.42 9.07 0.84
N GLU A 137 14.44 8.57 0.12
CA GLU A 137 15.53 9.39 -0.41
C GLU A 137 15.05 10.36 -1.49
N ALA A 138 14.13 9.94 -2.36
CA ALA A 138 13.52 10.81 -3.36
C ALA A 138 12.76 11.97 -2.72
N GLU A 139 11.97 11.69 -1.67
CA GLU A 139 11.28 12.73 -0.92
C GLU A 139 12.26 13.66 -0.20
N ALA A 140 13.28 13.10 0.48
CA ALA A 140 14.30 13.88 1.16
C ALA A 140 15.05 14.80 0.19
N ALA A 141 15.44 14.29 -0.99
CA ALA A 141 16.06 15.06 -2.06
C ALA A 141 15.13 16.17 -2.57
N ASN A 142 13.85 15.88 -2.85
CA ASN A 142 12.86 16.87 -3.26
C ASN A 142 12.70 18.00 -2.22
N ARG A 143 12.89 17.68 -0.93
CA ARG A 143 12.81 18.62 0.19
C ARG A 143 14.14 19.24 0.60
N SER A 144 15.24 18.94 -0.10
CA SER A 144 16.60 19.36 0.26
C SER A 144 17.02 18.97 1.69
N MET A 145 16.65 17.77 2.12
CA MET A 145 16.91 17.24 3.47
C MET A 145 18.06 16.24 3.48
N GLY A 146 18.72 16.09 4.62
CA GLY A 146 19.71 15.03 4.84
C GLY A 146 20.99 15.15 4.02
N GLY A 147 21.28 16.34 3.45
CA GLY A 147 22.41 16.56 2.55
C GLY A 147 22.12 16.23 1.09
N LEU A 148 20.88 15.84 0.76
CA LEU A 148 20.44 15.62 -0.61
C LEU A 148 19.93 16.92 -1.24
N THR A 149 19.98 16.98 -2.56
CA THR A 149 19.55 18.12 -3.37
C THR A 149 18.38 17.75 -4.28
N PRO A 150 17.54 18.71 -4.71
CA PRO A 150 16.42 18.42 -5.61
C PRO A 150 16.83 17.74 -6.93
N GLY A 151 18.06 17.98 -7.40
CA GLY A 151 18.60 17.35 -8.61
C GLY A 151 18.75 15.82 -8.51
N GLN A 152 18.79 15.26 -7.30
CA GLN A 152 18.92 13.81 -7.08
C GLN A 152 17.57 13.09 -7.00
N ALA A 153 16.47 13.81 -6.78
CA ALA A 153 15.17 13.23 -6.50
C ALA A 153 14.63 12.36 -7.65
N ALA A 154 14.84 12.77 -8.90
CA ALA A 154 14.43 12.01 -10.08
C ALA A 154 15.11 10.63 -10.17
N GLY A 155 16.39 10.56 -9.78
CA GLY A 155 17.15 9.31 -9.77
C GLY A 155 16.61 8.32 -8.74
N PHE A 156 16.39 8.79 -7.51
CA PHE A 156 15.81 7.97 -6.44
C PHE A 156 14.37 7.56 -6.72
N TYR A 157 13.55 8.46 -7.31
CA TYR A 157 12.19 8.14 -7.74
C TYR A 157 12.17 6.99 -8.76
N THR A 158 13.04 7.07 -9.76
CA THR A 158 13.20 6.03 -10.79
C THR A 158 13.68 4.71 -10.16
N ALA A 159 14.64 4.78 -9.23
CA ALA A 159 15.14 3.61 -8.51
C ALA A 159 14.03 2.94 -7.67
N GLY A 160 13.18 3.73 -7.00
CA GLY A 160 12.05 3.22 -6.22
C GLY A 160 11.02 2.46 -7.07
N ILE A 161 10.63 3.02 -8.22
CA ILE A 161 9.71 2.34 -9.15
C ILE A 161 10.35 1.06 -9.68
N THR A 162 11.59 1.16 -10.16
CA THR A 162 12.30 0.04 -10.79
C THR A 162 12.46 -1.13 -9.82
N SER A 163 12.93 -0.84 -8.61
CA SER A 163 13.12 -1.87 -7.57
C SER A 163 11.80 -2.47 -7.10
N SER A 164 10.73 -1.67 -6.96
CA SER A 164 9.39 -2.17 -6.65
C SER A 164 8.89 -3.15 -7.72
N MET A 165 9.01 -2.80 -8.99
CA MET A 165 8.57 -3.65 -10.10
C MET A 165 9.41 -4.92 -10.22
N GLN A 166 10.73 -4.81 -10.07
CA GLN A 166 11.65 -5.96 -10.08
C GLN A 166 11.39 -6.92 -8.92
N GLN A 167 11.05 -6.42 -7.73
CA GLN A 167 10.70 -7.26 -6.57
C GLN A 167 9.56 -8.24 -6.90
N TRP A 168 8.62 -7.80 -7.74
CA TRP A 168 7.45 -8.58 -8.14
C TRP A 168 7.64 -9.33 -9.47
N GLY A 169 8.81 -9.21 -10.10
CA GLY A 169 9.13 -9.92 -11.34
C GLY A 169 8.57 -9.28 -12.61
N VAL A 170 8.23 -7.98 -12.59
CA VAL A 170 7.87 -7.24 -13.82
C VAL A 170 9.05 -7.27 -14.80
N ALA A 171 8.78 -7.53 -16.08
CA ALA A 171 9.81 -7.59 -17.10
C ALA A 171 10.52 -6.23 -17.27
N PRO A 172 11.85 -6.19 -17.47
CA PRO A 172 12.58 -4.93 -17.62
C PRO A 172 12.04 -3.99 -18.72
N GLY A 173 11.55 -4.55 -19.83
CA GLY A 173 10.93 -3.77 -20.91
C GLY A 173 9.64 -3.05 -20.50
N ASP A 174 8.83 -3.68 -19.65
CA ASP A 174 7.60 -3.09 -19.12
C ASP A 174 7.91 -1.98 -18.11
N VAL A 175 8.98 -2.14 -17.31
CA VAL A 175 9.47 -1.08 -16.41
C VAL A 175 9.89 0.16 -17.21
N ILE A 176 10.66 -0.02 -18.29
CA ILE A 176 11.09 1.07 -19.17
C ILE A 176 9.87 1.77 -19.79
N THR A 177 8.92 1.00 -20.31
CA THR A 177 7.68 1.52 -20.90
C THR A 177 6.88 2.32 -19.87
N TYR A 178 6.78 1.80 -18.64
CA TYR A 178 6.05 2.47 -17.57
C TYR A 178 6.68 3.81 -17.17
N LEU A 179 8.00 3.84 -16.98
CA LEU A 179 8.74 5.06 -16.63
C LEU A 179 8.68 6.15 -17.71
N ALA A 180 8.49 5.75 -18.98
CA ALA A 180 8.37 6.68 -20.10
C ALA A 180 6.98 7.37 -20.19
N GLN A 181 5.99 6.94 -19.40
CA GLN A 181 4.66 7.52 -19.44
C GLN A 181 4.67 8.96 -18.92
N PRO A 182 4.00 9.92 -19.60
CA PRO A 182 3.93 11.30 -19.14
C PRO A 182 3.35 11.48 -17.74
N SER A 183 2.40 10.63 -17.33
CA SER A 183 1.82 10.62 -15.98
C SER A 183 2.79 10.15 -14.88
N VAL A 184 3.80 9.37 -15.26
CA VAL A 184 4.83 8.80 -14.37
C VAL A 184 6.10 9.66 -14.36
N ALA A 185 6.36 10.45 -15.41
CA ALA A 185 7.52 11.32 -15.49
C ALA A 185 7.58 12.32 -14.31
N TYR A 186 8.67 12.28 -13.55
CA TYR A 186 8.86 13.07 -12.34
C TYR A 186 8.89 14.59 -12.60
N GLN A 187 8.11 15.36 -11.82
CA GLN A 187 7.90 16.81 -12.04
C GLN A 187 8.58 17.72 -11.01
N GLY A 188 9.18 17.19 -9.95
CA GLY A 188 9.78 18.01 -8.87
C GLY A 188 8.76 18.81 -8.05
N GLY A 189 9.24 19.51 -7.02
CA GLY A 189 8.40 20.37 -6.18
C GLY A 189 7.22 19.62 -5.53
N LEU A 190 6.04 20.24 -5.48
CA LEU A 190 4.85 19.64 -4.87
C LEU A 190 4.28 18.47 -5.69
N ALA A 191 4.35 18.57 -7.02
CA ALA A 191 3.92 17.51 -7.92
C ALA A 191 4.80 16.26 -7.76
N GLY A 192 6.12 16.45 -7.68
CA GLY A 192 7.09 15.41 -7.41
C GLY A 192 6.85 14.70 -6.08
N LEU A 193 6.54 15.43 -4.99
CA LEU A 193 6.15 14.82 -3.71
C LEU A 193 4.92 13.92 -3.85
N THR A 194 3.89 14.40 -4.56
CA THR A 194 2.67 13.61 -4.80
C THR A 194 2.99 12.33 -5.59
N GLN A 195 3.85 12.43 -6.62
CA GLN A 195 4.26 11.27 -7.42
C GLN A 195 5.06 10.26 -6.60
N ILE A 196 6.02 10.73 -5.78
CA ILE A 196 6.82 9.88 -4.89
C ILE A 196 5.90 9.14 -3.92
N ASP A 197 5.03 9.85 -3.21
CA ASP A 197 4.15 9.25 -2.21
C ASP A 197 3.14 8.27 -2.83
N LEU A 198 2.66 8.54 -4.05
CA LEU A 198 1.75 7.64 -4.77
C LEU A 198 2.45 6.34 -5.16
N GLN A 199 3.63 6.44 -5.76
CA GLN A 199 4.40 5.25 -6.17
C GLN A 199 4.88 4.44 -4.97
N ARG A 200 5.26 5.11 -3.89
CA ARG A 200 5.58 4.48 -2.62
C ARG A 200 4.38 3.75 -2.03
N TRP A 201 3.19 4.35 -2.05
CA TRP A 201 1.96 3.69 -1.60
C TRP A 201 1.64 2.43 -2.41
N VAL A 202 1.82 2.45 -3.73
CA VAL A 202 1.67 1.26 -4.59
C VAL A 202 2.73 0.20 -4.25
N ALA A 203 3.99 0.62 -4.05
CA ALA A 203 5.09 -0.30 -3.73
C ALA A 203 4.92 -1.01 -2.37
N LEU A 204 4.15 -0.43 -1.45
CA LEU A 204 3.80 -1.01 -0.15
C LEU A 204 2.66 -2.04 -0.23
N TYR A 205 2.22 -2.45 -1.43
CA TYR A 205 1.28 -3.57 -1.55
C TYR A 205 1.85 -4.84 -0.89
N GLY A 206 1.08 -5.42 0.04
CA GLY A 206 1.53 -6.50 0.93
C GLY A 206 1.92 -6.04 2.33
N ASP A 207 2.21 -4.75 2.53
CA ASP A 207 2.43 -4.10 3.84
C ASP A 207 1.39 -2.98 4.06
N GLY A 208 0.18 -3.39 4.44
CA GLY A 208 -0.93 -2.47 4.71
C GLY A 208 -0.68 -1.53 5.90
N GLY A 209 0.19 -1.92 6.84
CA GLY A 209 0.50 -1.11 8.02
C GLY A 209 1.30 0.13 7.63
N GLN A 210 2.37 -0.07 6.86
CA GLN A 210 3.16 1.04 6.33
C GLN A 210 2.38 1.85 5.30
N ALA A 211 1.57 1.21 4.44
CA ALA A 211 0.73 1.93 3.49
C ALA A 211 -0.28 2.86 4.19
N TRP A 212 -0.87 2.43 5.31
CA TRP A 212 -1.78 3.24 6.11
C TRP A 212 -1.05 4.35 6.89
N ALA A 213 0.15 4.09 7.41
CA ALA A 213 0.98 5.12 8.03
C ALA A 213 1.39 6.21 7.01
N LEU A 214 1.84 5.80 5.82
CA LEU A 214 2.18 6.69 4.72
C LEU A 214 0.98 7.53 4.31
N TRP A 215 -0.17 6.91 4.05
CA TRP A 215 -1.38 7.64 3.65
C TRP A 215 -1.83 8.66 4.70
N ARG A 216 -1.78 8.31 6.00
CA ARG A 216 -2.08 9.27 7.07
C ARG A 216 -1.11 10.45 7.01
N ARG A 217 0.20 10.18 6.91
CA ARG A 217 1.22 11.22 6.80
C ARG A 217 1.00 12.13 5.58
N THR A 218 0.74 11.58 4.39
CA THR A 218 0.83 12.30 3.10
C THR A 218 -0.48 12.69 2.48
N CYS A 219 -1.56 11.97 2.81
CA CYS A 219 -2.85 12.00 2.12
C CYS A 219 -2.85 11.35 0.73
N VAL A 220 -1.79 10.67 0.35
CA VAL A 220 -1.64 10.14 -1.00
C VAL A 220 -1.85 8.63 -0.97
N PRO A 221 -2.72 8.06 -1.83
CA PRO A 221 -3.57 8.76 -2.79
C PRO A 221 -4.72 9.52 -2.13
N ASN A 222 -5.06 10.67 -2.71
CA ASN A 222 -6.18 11.50 -2.26
C ASN A 222 -7.54 10.92 -2.61
N THR A 223 -7.62 9.69 -3.13
CA THR A 223 -8.84 8.97 -3.54
C THR A 223 -9.31 7.94 -2.51
N VAL A 224 -8.53 7.71 -1.45
CA VAL A 224 -8.96 6.88 -0.32
C VAL A 224 -10.16 7.54 0.38
N ARG A 225 -11.28 6.83 0.49
CA ARG A 225 -12.52 7.32 1.10
C ARG A 225 -13.08 6.29 2.07
N PRO A 226 -13.88 6.70 3.07
CA PRO A 226 -14.71 5.75 3.80
C PRO A 226 -15.63 5.01 2.81
N GLY A 227 -15.92 3.75 3.13
CA GLY A 227 -16.85 2.95 2.33
C GLY A 227 -18.29 3.47 2.41
N PRO A 228 -19.17 3.09 1.48
CA PRO A 228 -20.55 3.57 1.44
C PRO A 228 -21.39 3.14 2.65
N TYR A 229 -20.95 2.11 3.39
CA TYR A 229 -21.60 1.64 4.63
C TYR A 229 -20.79 1.97 5.89
N ALA A 230 -19.82 2.90 5.80
CA ALA A 230 -19.07 3.32 6.97
C ALA A 230 -19.98 4.05 7.97
N ILE A 231 -20.03 3.53 9.21
CA ILE A 231 -20.78 4.16 10.32
C ILE A 231 -20.15 5.51 10.66
N ILE A 232 -18.82 5.53 10.73
CA ILE A 232 -18.04 6.75 10.86
C ILE A 232 -17.60 7.14 9.44
N ASN A 233 -18.11 8.27 8.94
CA ASN A 233 -17.84 8.75 7.58
C ASN A 233 -16.44 9.40 7.44
N THR A 234 -15.42 8.76 8.01
CA THR A 234 -14.00 9.12 7.88
C THR A 234 -13.16 7.85 7.91
N VAL A 235 -12.08 7.81 7.14
CA VAL A 235 -11.11 6.71 7.26
C VAL A 235 -10.36 6.85 8.60
N PRO A 236 -10.29 5.80 9.44
CA PRO A 236 -9.60 5.86 10.72
C PRO A 236 -8.16 6.36 10.63
N ARG A 237 -7.76 7.17 11.61
CA ARG A 237 -6.42 7.75 11.75
C ARG A 237 -5.58 7.05 12.82
N ARG A 238 -6.22 6.24 13.67
CA ARG A 238 -5.61 5.40 14.71
C ARG A 238 -6.55 4.25 15.06
N PHE A 239 -6.10 3.35 15.94
CA PHE A 239 -7.00 2.48 16.68
C PHE A 239 -7.32 3.11 18.05
N GLU A 240 -8.47 2.72 18.60
CA GLU A 240 -8.82 3.01 19.99
C GLU A 240 -8.00 2.10 20.92
N TYR A 241 -7.88 2.49 22.20
CA TYR A 241 -7.30 1.59 23.18
C TYR A 241 -8.20 0.36 23.40
N SER A 242 -7.59 -0.75 23.81
CA SER A 242 -8.36 -1.91 24.23
C SER A 242 -9.32 -1.52 25.37
N ILE A 243 -10.57 -1.98 25.29
CA ILE A 243 -11.57 -1.73 26.34
C ILE A 243 -11.11 -2.22 27.72
N THR A 244 -10.20 -3.22 27.77
CA THR A 244 -9.62 -3.71 29.01
C THR A 244 -8.75 -2.67 29.73
N GLU A 245 -8.08 -1.77 29.00
CA GLU A 245 -7.22 -0.75 29.61
C GLU A 245 -8.03 0.22 30.49
N TYR A 246 -9.30 0.45 30.14
CA TYR A 246 -10.20 1.30 30.92
C TYR A 246 -10.54 0.69 32.29
N SER A 247 -10.47 -0.63 32.45
CA SER A 247 -10.71 -1.29 33.74
C SER A 247 -9.42 -1.56 34.51
N VAL A 248 -8.34 -1.97 33.84
CA VAL A 248 -7.10 -2.38 34.52
C VAL A 248 -6.06 -1.25 34.66
N ASN A 249 -6.19 -0.16 33.90
CA ASN A 249 -5.17 0.89 33.81
C ASN A 249 -5.77 2.30 33.61
N ALA A 250 -6.96 2.54 34.17
CA ALA A 250 -7.78 3.73 33.92
C ALA A 250 -7.02 5.06 34.07
N ASN A 251 -6.16 5.18 35.08
CA ASN A 251 -5.38 6.39 35.34
C ASN A 251 -4.42 6.72 34.19
N GLN A 252 -3.79 5.71 33.57
CA GLN A 252 -2.88 5.92 32.44
C GLN A 252 -3.64 6.21 31.16
N VAL A 253 -4.80 5.59 30.96
CA VAL A 253 -5.71 5.93 29.85
C VAL A 253 -6.14 7.39 29.94
N ALA A 254 -6.57 7.86 31.12
CA ALA A 254 -6.95 9.25 31.35
C ALA A 254 -5.77 10.21 31.07
N ALA A 255 -4.57 9.88 31.55
CA ALA A 255 -3.36 10.66 31.29
C ALA A 255 -2.94 10.67 29.79
N ALA A 256 -3.19 9.60 29.06
CA ALA A 256 -2.95 9.54 27.62
C ALA A 256 -3.97 10.39 26.85
N VAL A 257 -5.27 10.24 27.14
CA VAL A 257 -6.36 11.03 26.55
C VAL A 257 -6.16 12.52 26.77
N ALA A 258 -5.73 12.93 27.98
CA ALA A 258 -5.41 14.33 28.27
C ALA A 258 -4.29 14.91 27.39
N ARG A 259 -3.32 14.09 26.96
CA ARG A 259 -2.18 14.52 26.13
C ARG A 259 -2.47 14.50 24.64
N GLN A 260 -3.23 13.51 24.18
CA GLN A 260 -3.39 13.22 22.74
C GLN A 260 -4.75 13.64 22.18
N GLY A 261 -5.71 13.99 23.03
CA GLY A 261 -7.11 14.13 22.66
C GLY A 261 -7.92 12.85 22.86
N PRO A 262 -9.21 12.87 22.48
CA PRO A 262 -10.14 11.77 22.75
C PRO A 262 -9.68 10.45 22.13
N ASP A 263 -9.97 9.34 22.80
CA ASP A 263 -9.71 7.99 22.29
C ASP A 263 -10.81 7.57 21.31
N VAL A 264 -10.73 8.08 20.10
CA VAL A 264 -11.65 7.78 19.00
C VAL A 264 -10.84 7.58 17.71
N PHE A 265 -11.39 6.83 16.76
CA PHE A 265 -10.75 6.54 15.47
C PHE A 265 -10.29 7.77 14.66
N GLN A 266 -10.92 8.93 14.87
CA GLN A 266 -10.63 10.18 14.15
C GLN A 266 -9.47 10.98 14.73
N THR A 267 -9.05 10.71 15.97
CA THR A 267 -7.96 11.47 16.59
C THR A 267 -6.64 11.18 15.88
N SER A 268 -5.98 12.22 15.38
CA SER A 268 -4.70 12.10 14.69
C SER A 268 -3.58 11.63 15.61
N MET A 269 -2.64 10.86 15.04
CA MET A 269 -1.39 10.53 15.71
C MET A 269 -0.49 11.79 15.84
N TRP A 270 0.47 11.80 16.76
CA TRP A 270 1.30 12.98 16.98
C TRP A 270 2.07 13.44 15.72
N TRP A 271 2.50 12.50 14.88
CA TRP A 271 3.22 12.74 13.61
C TRP A 271 2.29 13.04 12.44
N ASP A 272 1.00 12.83 12.62
CA ASP A 272 0.00 12.93 11.58
C ASP A 272 -0.55 14.36 11.49
N LYS A 273 0.26 15.26 10.93
CA LYS A 273 0.02 16.72 10.91
C LYS A 273 -0.12 17.27 9.51
N ALA A 274 -0.92 18.34 9.36
CA ALA A 274 -1.18 18.99 8.07
C ALA A 274 0.07 19.62 7.42
N THR A 275 1.03 20.08 8.22
CA THR A 275 2.25 20.77 7.74
C THR A 275 3.26 19.85 7.05
N ALA A 276 3.11 18.52 7.15
CA ALA A 276 4.04 17.55 6.59
C ALA A 276 3.69 17.09 5.15
N ALA A 277 2.54 17.53 4.60
CA ALA A 277 1.95 16.96 3.38
C ALA A 277 1.44 18.03 2.40
N PRO A 278 1.27 17.68 1.11
CA PRO A 278 0.45 18.47 0.20
C PRO A 278 -0.96 18.64 0.80
N THR A 279 -1.47 19.87 0.83
CA THR A 279 -2.83 20.16 1.30
C THR A 279 -3.84 19.73 0.23
N TYR A 280 -4.49 18.59 0.44
CA TYR A 280 -5.66 18.19 -0.36
C TYR A 280 -6.93 18.67 0.32
N THR A 281 -7.74 19.44 -0.41
CA THR A 281 -8.99 20.02 0.08
C THR A 281 -10.14 19.01 0.19
N SER A 282 -10.00 17.82 -0.39
CA SER A 282 -10.99 16.74 -0.28
C SER A 282 -10.33 15.38 -0.08
N GLY A 283 -10.98 14.50 0.68
CA GLY A 283 -10.62 13.09 0.76
C GLY A 283 -9.67 12.66 1.86
N CYS A 284 -9.04 13.61 2.55
CA CYS A 284 -8.10 13.29 3.60
C CYS A 284 -8.69 13.07 4.99
N GLY A 285 -9.99 13.26 5.15
CA GLY A 285 -10.56 13.61 6.45
C GLY A 285 -10.08 14.98 6.94
N VAL A 286 -10.61 15.44 8.06
CA VAL A 286 -10.17 16.69 8.70
C VAL A 286 -8.78 16.44 9.29
N ARG A 287 -7.73 17.04 8.71
CA ARG A 287 -6.42 17.13 9.36
C ARG A 287 -6.50 18.29 10.35
N GLN A 288 -6.46 18.00 11.65
CA GLN A 288 -6.34 19.02 12.70
C GLN A 288 -4.86 19.33 12.98
#